data_AF-A0A9D6YUL3-F1
#
_entry.id   AF-A0A9D6YUL3-F1
#
_cell.length_a   1.000
_cell.length_b   1.000
_cell.length_c   1.000
_cell.angle_alpha   90.00
_cell.angle_beta   90.00
_cell.angle_gamma   90.00
#
_symmetry.space_group_name_H-M   'P 1'
#
loop_
_entity.id
_entity.type
_entity.pdbx_description
1 polymer ?
#
loop_
_entity_poly.entity_id
_entity_poly.type
_entity_poly.pdbx_seq_one_letter_code
_entity_poly.pdbx_strand_id
1 'polypeptide(L)' 'MNIDDDPELINYVRGVDEEYRKIERLHHKLDEYLKKMEGRYLTPDEEVQKKNMQKDKLIKKDRMMQILRDYKVKMKSE' A
#
# COMPACT_ATOMS: atom_id res chain seq x y z
N MET A 1 1.85 -7.51 17.06
CA MET A 1 2.78 -7.92 15.99
C MET A 1 2.45 -7.07 14.77
N ASN A 2 3.26 -6.07 14.45
CA ASN A 2 3.10 -5.32 13.20
C ASN A 2 3.35 -6.30 12.05
N ILE A 3 2.44 -6.34 11.08
CA ILE A 3 2.58 -7.22 9.90
C ILE A 3 3.67 -6.70 8.95
N ASP A 4 4.05 -5.43 9.10
CA ASP A 4 5.16 -4.79 8.41
C ASP A 4 6.57 -5.27 8.86
N ASP A 5 6.68 -6.07 9.93
CA ASP A 5 7.98 -6.44 10.54
C ASP A 5 8.55 -7.80 10.07
N ASP A 6 7.90 -8.45 9.10
CA ASP A 6 8.30 -9.78 8.62
C ASP A 6 8.88 -9.67 7.19
N PRO A 7 10.16 -9.24 7.05
CA PRO A 7 10.75 -8.93 5.75
C PRO A 7 10.83 -10.16 4.83
N GLU A 8 10.93 -11.36 5.41
CA GLU A 8 10.93 -12.62 4.66
C GLU A 8 9.57 -12.90 4.02
N LEU A 9 8.47 -12.73 4.79
CA LEU A 9 7.11 -12.84 4.27
C LEU A 9 6.84 -11.80 3.18
N ILE A 10 7.27 -10.56 3.38
CA ILE A 10 7.11 -9.49 2.39
C ILE A 10 7.85 -9.85 1.10
N ASN A 11 9.09 -10.34 1.20
CA ASN A 11 9.87 -10.72 0.02
C ASN A 11 9.23 -11.90 -0.72
N TYR A 12 8.77 -12.91 0.01
CA TYR A 12 8.06 -14.05 -0.53
C TYR A 12 6.78 -13.62 -1.26
N VAL A 13 5.88 -12.90 -0.58
CA VAL A 13 4.60 -12.41 -1.15
C VAL A 13 4.86 -11.51 -2.36
N ARG A 14 5.91 -10.68 -2.33
CA ARG A 14 6.30 -9.86 -3.49
C ARG A 14 6.74 -10.69 -4.70
N GLY A 15 7.32 -11.86 -4.47
CA GLY A 15 7.75 -12.80 -5.50
C GLY A 15 6.64 -13.71 -6.02
N VAL A 16 5.70 -14.12 -5.16
CA VAL A 16 4.63 -15.07 -5.51
C VAL A 16 3.30 -14.43 -5.85
N ASP A 17 3.01 -13.24 -5.31
CA ASP A 17 1.71 -12.58 -5.41
C ASP A 17 1.81 -11.32 -6.27
N GLU A 18 1.27 -11.42 -7.49
CA GLU A 18 1.23 -10.30 -8.43
C GLU A 18 0.29 -9.18 -7.97
N GLU A 19 -0.73 -9.49 -7.16
CA GLU A 19 -1.68 -8.50 -6.62
C GLU A 19 -0.95 -7.57 -5.66
N TYR A 20 -0.17 -8.12 -4.72
CA TYR A 20 0.69 -7.36 -3.82
C TYR A 20 1.63 -6.44 -4.59
N ARG A 21 2.30 -6.94 -5.64
CA ARG A 21 3.21 -6.14 -6.47
C ARG A 21 2.51 -5.04 -7.27
N LYS A 22 1.25 -5.24 -7.65
CA LYS A 22 0.42 -4.20 -8.28
C LYS A 22 0.05 -3.12 -7.25
N ILE A 23 -0.39 -3.53 -6.06
CA ILE A 23 -0.80 -2.61 -5.00
C ILE A 23 0.41 -1.81 -4.49
N GLU A 24 1.56 -2.44 -4.28
CA GLU A 24 2.83 -1.78 -3.89
C GLU A 24 3.20 -0.66 -4.89
N ARG A 25 3.14 -0.96 -6.20
CA ARG A 25 3.42 0.03 -7.25
C ARG A 25 2.41 1.19 -7.22
N LEU A 26 1.13 0.90 -7.03
CA LEU A 26 0.11 1.94 -6.93
C LEU A 26 0.30 2.79 -5.66
N HIS A 27 0.63 2.17 -4.53
CA HIS A 27 0.93 2.85 -3.28
C HIS A 27 2.13 3.79 -3.43
N HIS A 28 3.22 3.34 -4.07
CA HIS A 28 4.39 4.17 -4.33
C HIS A 28 4.06 5.35 -5.27
N LYS A 29 3.31 5.10 -6.33
CA LYS A 29 2.83 6.17 -7.22
C LYS A 29 2.02 7.21 -6.44
N LEU A 30 1.05 6.77 -5.64
CA LEU A 30 0.21 7.67 -4.83
C LEU A 30 1.07 8.49 -3.86
N ASP A 31 2.07 7.88 -3.22
CA ASP A 31 3.02 8.58 -2.36
C ASP A 31 3.80 9.67 -3.11
N GLU A 32 4.36 9.35 -4.28
CA GLU A 32 5.07 10.31 -5.12
C GLU A 32 4.18 11.46 -5.58
N TYR A 33 2.92 11.17 -5.97
CA TYR A 33 1.96 12.21 -6.34
C TYR A 33 1.60 13.10 -5.14
N LEU A 34 1.32 12.50 -3.97
CA LEU A 34 1.03 13.26 -2.75
C LEU A 34 2.22 14.15 -2.36
N LYS A 35 3.45 13.65 -2.51
CA LYS A 35 4.69 14.39 -2.24
C LYS A 35 4.92 15.52 -3.24
N LYS A 36 4.58 15.33 -4.51
CA LYS A 36 4.61 16.41 -5.53
C LYS A 36 3.57 17.51 -5.27
N MET A 37 2.44 17.15 -4.67
CA MET A 37 1.41 18.09 -4.22
C MET A 37 1.74 18.73 -2.87
N GLU A 38 2.70 18.20 -2.13
CA GLU A 38 3.17 18.76 -0.87
C GLU A 38 4.07 19.97 -1.14
N GLY A 39 3.70 21.14 -0.63
CA GLY A 39 4.43 22.40 -0.85
C GLY A 39 3.97 23.22 -2.06
N ARG A 40 2.90 22.82 -2.77
CA ARG A 40 2.23 23.63 -3.79
C ARG A 40 0.89 24.14 -3.27
N TYR A 41 0.47 25.32 -3.70
CA TYR A 41 -0.90 25.79 -3.50
C TYR A 41 -1.81 24.97 -4.41
N LEU A 42 -2.55 24.05 -3.81
CA LEU A 42 -3.51 23.20 -4.50
C LEU A 42 -4.81 23.98 -4.71
N THR A 43 -5.41 23.79 -5.87
CA THR A 43 -6.77 24.25 -6.11
C THR A 43 -7.76 23.43 -5.26
N PRO A 44 -8.99 23.92 -5.03
CA PRO A 44 -10.01 23.19 -4.25
C PRO A 44 -10.29 21.79 -4.81
N ASP A 45 -10.23 21.63 -6.13
CA ASP A 45 -10.37 20.34 -6.79
C ASP A 45 -9.19 19.41 -6.47
N GLU A 46 -7.96 19.93 -6.54
CA GLU A 46 -6.76 19.17 -6.18
C GLU A 46 -6.71 18.81 -4.69
N GLU A 47 -7.24 19.62 -3.79
CA GLU A 47 -7.36 19.26 -2.36
C GLU A 47 -8.31 18.08 -2.16
N VAL A 48 -9.42 18.04 -2.90
CA VAL A 48 -10.35 16.91 -2.90
C VAL A 48 -9.66 15.67 -3.50
N GLN A 49 -8.94 15.82 -4.61
CA GLN A 49 -8.15 14.73 -5.19
C GLN A 49 -7.09 14.21 -4.22
N LYS A 50 -6.35 15.10 -3.54
CA LYS A 50 -5.36 14.74 -2.52
C LYS A 50 -6.00 13.93 -1.38
N LYS A 51 -7.15 14.37 -0.88
CA LYS A 51 -7.90 13.63 0.16
C LYS A 51 -8.35 12.26 -0.35
N ASN A 52 -8.85 12.16 -1.58
CA ASN A 52 -9.22 10.88 -2.18
C ASN A 52 -8.00 9.97 -2.33
N MET A 53 -6.86 10.49 -2.79
CA MET A 53 -5.60 9.75 -2.91
C MET A 53 -5.06 9.27 -1.57
N GLN A 54 -5.19 10.07 -0.50
CA GLN A 54 -4.85 9.64 0.86
C GLN A 54 -5.73 8.48 1.33
N LYS A 55 -7.04 8.53 1.06
CA LYS A 55 -7.96 7.41 1.35
C LYS A 55 -7.61 6.17 0.54
N ASP A 56 -7.36 6.33 -0.76
CA ASP A 56 -6.93 5.24 -1.64
C ASP A 56 -5.62 4.61 -1.16
N LYS A 57 -4.69 5.42 -0.67
CA LYS A 57 -3.42 4.97 -0.10
C LYS A 57 -3.66 4.12 1.16
N LEU A 58 -4.56 4.55 2.05
CA LEU A 58 -4.96 3.77 3.23
C LEU A 58 -5.59 2.44 2.82
N ILE A 59 -6.57 2.44 1.92
CA ILE A 59 -7.23 1.22 1.43
C ILE A 59 -6.21 0.25 0.81
N LYS A 60 -5.26 0.76 0.03
CA LYS A 60 -4.19 -0.06 -0.57
C LYS A 60 -3.24 -0.62 0.47
N LYS A 61 -2.88 0.17 1.48
CA LYS A 61 -2.08 -0.30 2.61
C LYS A 61 -2.82 -1.41 3.38
N ASP A 62 -4.11 -1.22 3.68
CA ASP A 62 -4.95 -2.22 4.32
C ASP A 62 -5.02 -3.51 3.50
N ARG A 63 -5.17 -3.39 2.18
CA ARG A 63 -5.15 -4.56 1.29
C ARG A 63 -3.80 -5.30 1.31
N MET A 64 -2.69 -4.57 1.26
CA MET A 64 -1.34 -5.17 1.39
C MET A 64 -1.19 -5.91 2.73
N MET A 65 -1.62 -5.28 3.83
CA MET A 65 -1.59 -5.93 5.15
C MET A 65 -2.49 -7.17 5.19
N GLN A 66 -3.65 -7.14 4.53
CA GLN A 66 -4.55 -8.29 4.46
C GLN A 66 -3.90 -9.46 3.70
N ILE A 67 -3.31 -9.20 2.54
CA ILE A 67 -2.59 -10.24 1.78
C ILE A 67 -1.49 -10.86 2.63
N LEU A 68 -0.66 -10.04 3.30
CA LEU A 68 0.39 -10.54 4.18
C LEU A 68 -0.18 -11.38 5.34
N ARG A 69 -1.30 -10.98 5.94
CA ARG A 69 -1.98 -11.79 6.99
C ARG A 69 -2.44 -13.14 6.44
N ASP A 70 -3.10 -13.16 5.29
CA ASP A 70 -3.58 -14.39 4.65
C ASP A 70 -2.42 -15.36 4.37
N TYR A 71 -1.33 -14.87 3.80
CA TYR A 71 -0.13 -15.67 3.57
C TYR A 71 0.50 -16.16 4.88
N LYS A 72 0.57 -15.31 5.91
CA LYS A 72 1.10 -15.70 7.23
C LYS A 72 0.28 -16.81 7.89
N VAL A 73 -1.05 -16.75 7.79
CA VAL A 73 -1.95 -17.79 8.31
C VAL A 73 -1.81 -19.07 7.51
N LYS A 74 -1.72 -18.96 6.18
CA LYS A 74 -1.50 -20.09 5.27
C LYS A 74 -0.19 -20.82 5.61
N MET A 75 0.92 -20.10 5.72
CA MET A 75 2.24 -20.68 6.05
C MET A 75 2.33 -21.26 7.47
N LYS A 76 1.47 -20.83 8.41
CA LYS A 76 1.39 -21.40 9.77
C LYS A 76 0.50 -22.63 9.88
N SER A 77 -0.32 -22.92 8.86
CA SER A 77 -1.26 -24.04 8.88
C SER A 77 -0.76 -25.27 8.11
N GLU A 78 0.49 -25.25 7.65
CA GLU A 78 1.21 -26.38 7.03
C GLU A 78 2.32 -26.91 7.95
#